data_AF-A0A2X1IX99-F1
#
_entry.id   AF-A0A2X1IX99-F1
#
_cell.length_a   1.000
_cell.length_b   1.000
_cell.length_c   1.000
_cell.angle_alpha   90.00
_cell.angle_beta   90.00
_cell.angle_gamma   90.00
#
_symmetry.space_group_name_H-M   'P 1'
#
loop_
_entity.id
_entity.type
_entity.pdbx_description
1 polymer ?
#
loop_
_entity_poly.entity_id
_entity_poly.type
_entity_poly.pdbx_seq_one_letter_code
_entity_poly.pdbx_strand_id
1 'polypeptide(L)'
;MSISAGLVKGASKGEGLGNQFLTNIRETEAIGHVVRCFENDNIIHVSGKVNPADDIEVINTELALADLDTCERAIHRVQKKAKGGDKDAKAELAVLEKCLPSWKMQVCCARWI
;
A
#
# COMPACT_ATOMS: atom_id res chain seq x y z
N MET A 1 -1.26 13.07 -15.50
CA MET A 1 0.00 12.48 -14.98
C MET A 1 0.39 13.27 -13.73
N SER A 2 -0.12 12.89 -12.57
CA SER A 2 0.14 13.60 -11.31
C SER A 2 1.48 13.12 -10.75
N ILE A 3 2.52 13.96 -10.79
CA ILE A 3 3.82 13.63 -10.24
C ILE A 3 3.74 13.86 -8.73
N SER A 4 3.62 12.78 -7.97
CA SER A 4 3.48 12.86 -6.52
C SER A 4 4.88 12.72 -5.89
N ALA A 5 5.27 13.68 -5.04
CA ALA A 5 6.61 13.75 -4.48
C ALA A 5 6.82 12.63 -3.43
N GLY A 6 7.83 11.78 -3.66
CA GLY A 6 8.50 10.87 -2.73
C GLY A 6 7.64 10.15 -1.69
N LEU A 7 7.32 8.88 -1.93
CA LEU A 7 6.84 8.01 -0.86
C LEU A 7 7.99 7.78 0.13
N VAL A 8 7.76 8.06 1.41
CA VAL A 8 8.71 7.84 2.51
C VAL A 8 8.19 6.68 3.37
N LYS A 9 9.09 5.87 3.93
CA LYS A 9 8.75 4.81 4.92
C LYS A 9 7.79 5.38 5.97
N GLY A 10 6.65 4.74 6.18
CA GLY A 10 5.63 5.17 7.15
C GLY A 10 4.38 5.85 6.57
N ALA A 11 4.24 5.97 5.26
CA ALA A 11 3.03 6.53 4.63
C ALA A 11 1.75 5.75 5.02
N SER A 12 1.84 4.44 5.19
CA SER A 12 0.72 3.58 5.64
C SER A 12 0.24 3.87 7.07
N LYS A 13 1.06 4.49 7.93
CA LYS A 13 0.70 4.82 9.32
C LYS A 13 -0.05 6.14 9.46
N GLY A 14 -0.20 6.92 8.39
CA GLY A 14 -1.00 8.14 8.37
C GLY A 14 -0.31 9.40 8.91
N GLU A 15 1.01 9.37 9.16
CA GLU A 15 1.78 10.57 9.51
C GLU A 15 2.31 11.26 8.24
N GLY A 16 1.78 12.45 7.91
CA GLY A 16 2.36 13.36 6.91
C GLY A 16 1.84 13.25 5.47
N LEU A 17 2.60 13.81 4.52
CA LEU A 17 2.26 13.91 3.09
C LEU A 17 1.98 12.55 2.40
N GLY A 18 2.42 11.44 2.99
CA GLY A 18 2.21 10.09 2.46
C GLY A 18 0.73 9.69 2.34
N ASN A 19 -0.16 10.17 3.21
CA ASN A 19 -1.59 9.84 3.12
C ASN A 19 -2.28 10.55 1.92
N GLN A 20 -1.86 11.78 1.62
CA GLN A 20 -2.31 12.50 0.42
C GLN A 20 -1.81 11.81 -0.85
N PHE A 21 -0.58 11.30 -0.83
CA PHE A 21 -0.02 10.49 -1.90
C PHE A 21 -0.81 9.21 -2.15
N LEU A 22 -1.17 8.45 -1.10
CA LEU A 22 -1.99 7.24 -1.22
C LEU A 22 -3.40 7.54 -1.75
N THR A 23 -3.97 8.70 -1.40
CA THR A 23 -5.27 9.14 -1.92
C THR A 23 -5.19 9.44 -3.41
N ASN A 24 -4.16 10.18 -3.85
CA ASN A 24 -3.93 10.45 -5.28
C ASN A 24 -3.70 9.18 -6.11
N ILE A 25 -3.03 8.17 -5.54
CA ILE A 25 -2.84 6.88 -6.21
C ILE A 25 -4.19 6.17 -6.43
N ARG A 26 -5.11 6.21 -5.46
CA ARG A 26 -6.42 5.56 -5.58
C ARG A 26 -7.30 6.15 -6.68
N GLU A 27 -7.07 7.40 -7.04
CA GLU A 27 -7.77 8.08 -8.13
C GLU A 27 -7.11 7.87 -9.49
N THR A 28 -5.94 7.21 -9.54
CA THR A 28 -5.16 7.02 -10.75
C THR A 28 -5.20 5.57 -11.23
N GLU A 29 -5.36 5.35 -12.54
CA GLU A 29 -5.44 4.00 -13.13
C GLU A 29 -4.07 3.33 -13.35
N ALA A 30 -3.00 4.12 -13.41
CA ALA A 30 -1.64 3.63 -13.64
C ALA A 30 -0.60 4.39 -12.81
N ILE A 31 0.34 3.64 -12.22
CA ILE A 31 1.44 4.19 -11.42
C ILE A 31 2.73 4.00 -12.20
N GLY A 32 3.41 5.10 -12.52
CA GLY A 32 4.76 5.09 -13.09
C GLY A 32 5.81 5.24 -11.99
N HIS A 33 6.53 4.17 -11.67
CA HIS A 33 7.60 4.24 -10.69
C HIS A 33 8.92 4.69 -11.34
N VAL A 34 9.33 5.93 -11.07
CA VAL A 34 10.61 6.48 -11.52
C VAL A 34 11.67 6.18 -10.46
N VAL A 35 12.60 5.28 -10.79
CA VAL A 35 13.69 4.88 -9.90
C VAL A 35 15.00 5.54 -10.35
N ARG A 36 15.76 6.07 -9.39
CA ARG A 36 17.07 6.68 -9.67
C ARG A 36 18.13 5.59 -9.81
N CYS A 37 18.67 5.42 -11.01
CA CYS A 37 19.74 4.47 -11.30
C CYS A 37 21.10 5.14 -11.56
N PHE A 38 21.35 6.33 -10.99
CA PHE A 38 22.62 7.05 -11.16
C PHE A 38 23.14 7.63 -9.84
N GLU A 39 24.44 7.46 -9.60
CA GLU A 39 25.17 8.06 -8.49
C GLU A 39 25.54 9.52 -8.86
N ASN A 40 25.21 10.47 -8.00
CA ASN A 40 25.63 11.87 -8.15
C ASN A 40 25.79 12.46 -6.74
N ASP A 41 27.02 12.85 -6.43
CA ASP A 41 27.46 13.35 -5.12
C ASP A 41 26.82 14.69 -4.73
N ASN A 42 26.22 15.41 -5.68
CA ASN A 42 25.54 16.69 -5.42
C ASN A 42 24.12 16.54 -4.83
N ILE A 43 23.60 15.31 -4.71
CA ILE A 43 22.24 15.07 -4.23
C ILE A 43 22.29 14.13 -3.04
N ILE A 44 22.06 14.69 -1.85
CA ILE A 44 22.05 13.98 -0.57
C ILE A 44 20.89 12.97 -0.58
N HIS A 45 21.21 11.68 -0.55
CA HIS A 45 20.23 10.61 -0.45
C HIS A 45 19.91 10.36 1.03
N VAL A 46 18.63 10.39 1.40
CA VAL A 46 18.18 10.34 2.81
C VAL A 46 18.56 9.01 3.51
N SER A 47 18.88 7.96 2.75
CA SER A 47 19.36 6.66 3.25
C SER A 47 20.86 6.40 3.07
N GLY A 48 21.65 7.38 2.60
CA GLY A 48 23.12 7.29 2.51
C GLY A 48 23.69 6.43 1.38
N LYS A 49 22.87 5.66 0.64
CA LYS A 49 23.30 4.91 -0.56
C LYS A 49 22.15 4.71 -1.54
N VAL A 50 22.36 5.01 -2.82
CA VAL A 50 21.34 4.82 -3.86
C VAL A 50 21.21 3.32 -4.13
N ASN A 51 20.12 2.71 -3.68
CA ASN A 51 19.79 1.33 -4.05
C ASN A 51 18.39 1.29 -4.70
N PRO A 52 18.32 1.18 -6.03
CA PRO A 52 17.04 1.17 -6.75
C PRO A 52 16.15 -0.02 -6.38
N ALA A 53 16.73 -1.15 -5.96
CA ALA A 53 15.97 -2.32 -5.53
C ALA A 53 15.26 -2.08 -4.20
N ASP A 54 15.94 -1.46 -3.23
CA ASP A 54 15.39 -1.16 -1.91
C ASP A 54 14.26 -0.12 -2.03
N ASP A 55 14.40 0.88 -2.89
CA ASP A 55 13.35 1.88 -3.14
C ASP A 55 12.07 1.24 -3.71
N ILE A 56 12.20 0.29 -4.65
CA ILE A 56 11.08 -0.51 -5.18
C ILE A 56 10.43 -1.34 -4.09
N GLU A 57 11.22 -2.01 -3.26
CA GLU A 57 10.70 -2.84 -2.18
C GLU A 57 9.96 -2.02 -1.13
N VAL A 58 10.49 -0.86 -0.75
CA VAL A 58 9.84 0.06 0.19
C VAL A 58 8.48 0.52 -0.35
N ILE A 59 8.41 0.91 -1.62
CA ILE A 59 7.16 1.36 -2.24
C ILE A 59 6.14 0.22 -2.31
N ASN A 60 6.55 -0.96 -2.77
CA ASN A 60 5.67 -2.11 -2.82
C ASN A 60 5.15 -2.52 -1.44
N THR A 61 5.99 -2.44 -0.41
CA THR A 61 5.63 -2.78 0.96
C THR A 61 4.60 -1.80 1.53
N GLU A 62 4.80 -0.50 1.35
CA GLU A 62 3.86 0.52 1.82
C GLU A 62 2.51 0.46 1.08
N LEU A 63 2.52 0.19 -0.22
CA LEU A 63 1.29 -0.04 -0.99
C LEU A 63 0.54 -1.28 -0.50
N ALA A 64 1.25 -2.40 -0.32
CA ALA A 64 0.66 -3.63 0.19
C ALA A 64 0.07 -3.46 1.60
N LEU A 65 0.71 -2.66 2.47
CA LEU A 65 0.20 -2.33 3.80
C LEU A 65 -1.06 -1.47 3.74
N ALA A 66 -1.10 -0.47 2.86
CA ALA A 66 -2.27 0.39 2.67
C ALA A 66 -3.48 -0.40 2.12
N ASP A 67 -3.23 -1.34 1.20
CA ASP A 67 -4.26 -2.24 0.66
C ASP A 67 -4.78 -3.20 1.72
N LEU A 68 -3.89 -3.76 2.54
CA LEU A 68 -4.28 -4.64 3.65
C LEU A 68 -5.20 -3.93 4.65
N ASP A 69 -4.84 -2.73 5.12
CA ASP A 69 -5.69 -1.95 6.03
C ASP A 69 -7.05 -1.63 5.39
N THR A 70 -7.06 -1.30 4.09
CA THR A 70 -8.29 -1.04 3.36
C THR A 70 -9.20 -2.27 3.30
N CYS A 71 -8.62 -3.45 3.06
CA CYS A 71 -9.36 -4.71 3.04
C CYS A 71 -9.89 -5.09 4.42
N GLU A 72 -9.09 -4.94 5.48
CA GLU A 72 -9.53 -5.23 6.85
C GLU A 72 -10.67 -4.31 7.29
N ARG A 73 -10.61 -3.01 6.93
CA ARG A 73 -11.72 -2.07 7.15
C ARG A 73 -12.97 -2.44 6.36
N ALA A 74 -12.81 -2.87 5.09
CA ALA A 74 -13.92 -3.32 4.27
C ALA A 74 -14.60 -4.55 4.87
N ILE A 75 -13.82 -5.56 5.28
CA ILE A 75 -14.30 -6.77 5.96
C ILE A 75 -15.08 -6.40 7.22
N HIS A 76 -14.51 -5.56 8.10
CA HIS A 76 -15.19 -5.17 9.33
C HIS A 76 -16.53 -4.47 9.08
N ARG A 77 -16.63 -3.65 8.03
CA ARG A 77 -17.87 -2.98 7.61
C ARG A 77 -18.90 -3.99 7.07
N VAL A 78 -18.48 -4.88 6.17
CA VAL A 78 -19.34 -5.89 5.55
C VAL A 78 -19.79 -6.92 6.59
N GLN A 79 -18.94 -7.28 7.55
CA GLN A 79 -19.25 -8.21 8.63
C GLN A 79 -20.39 -7.72 9.52
N LYS A 80 -20.46 -6.40 9.79
CA LYS A 80 -21.60 -5.82 10.52
C LYS A 80 -22.91 -5.94 9.73
N LYS A 81 -22.87 -5.69 8.41
CA LYS A 81 -24.04 -5.84 7.53
C LYS A 81 -24.48 -7.30 7.36
N ALA A 82 -23.53 -8.21 7.20
CA ALA A 82 -23.78 -9.65 7.10
C ALA A 82 -24.41 -10.23 8.38
N LYS A 83 -24.00 -9.73 9.56
CA LYS A 83 -24.65 -10.06 10.85
C LYS A 83 -26.09 -9.52 10.93
N GLY A 84 -26.38 -8.41 10.26
CA GLY A 84 -27.73 -7.84 10.12
C GLY A 84 -28.67 -8.61 9.19
N GLY A 85 -28.22 -9.71 8.58
CA GLY A 85 -29.06 -10.59 7.76
C GLY A 85 -29.02 -10.30 6.26
N ASP A 86 -28.21 -9.35 5.81
CA ASP A 86 -28.02 -9.02 4.39
C ASP A 86 -27.32 -10.18 3.65
N LYS A 87 -27.97 -10.71 2.61
CA LYS A 87 -27.48 -11.85 1.81
C LYS A 87 -26.35 -11.43 0.87
N ASP A 88 -26.37 -10.22 0.35
CA ASP A 88 -25.34 -9.72 -0.56
C ASP A 88 -24.06 -9.45 0.23
N ALA A 89 -24.20 -8.87 1.43
CA ALA A 89 -23.08 -8.68 2.34
C ALA A 89 -22.43 -10.01 2.79
N LYS A 90 -23.21 -11.10 2.92
CA LYS A 90 -22.66 -12.42 3.23
C LYS A 90 -21.85 -12.99 2.06
N ALA A 91 -22.32 -12.81 0.83
CA ALA A 91 -21.58 -13.24 -0.36
C ALA A 91 -20.28 -12.44 -0.53
N GLU A 92 -20.34 -11.11 -0.32
CA GLU A 92 -19.17 -10.23 -0.36
C GLU A 92 -18.14 -10.61 0.71
N LEU A 93 -18.60 -10.85 1.95
CA LEU A 93 -17.73 -11.28 3.05
C LEU A 93 -16.98 -12.58 2.72
N ALA A 94 -17.67 -13.57 2.15
CA ALA A 94 -17.07 -14.85 1.81
C ALA A 94 -15.96 -14.73 0.74
N VAL A 95 -16.06 -13.74 -0.16
CA VAL A 95 -15.00 -13.44 -1.12
C VAL A 95 -13.84 -12.71 -0.44
N LEU A 96 -14.13 -11.69 0.36
CA LEU A 96 -13.11 -10.92 1.07
C LEU A 96 -12.29 -11.78 2.04
N GLU A 97 -12.91 -12.72 2.74
CA GLU A 97 -12.23 -13.67 3.63
C GLU A 97 -11.29 -14.62 2.88
N LYS A 98 -11.57 -14.95 1.62
CA LYS A 98 -10.67 -15.74 0.76
C LYS A 98 -9.47 -14.92 0.26
N CYS A 99 -9.65 -13.63 0.01
CA CYS A 99 -8.58 -12.75 -0.46
C CYS A 99 -7.62 -12.33 0.66
N LEU A 100 -8.12 -12.18 1.89
CA LEU A 100 -7.33 -11.77 3.06
C LEU A 100 -6.03 -12.57 3.29
N PRO A 101 -6.01 -13.91 3.25
CA PRO A 101 -4.77 -14.67 3.45
C PRO A 101 -3.72 -14.41 2.37
N SER A 102 -4.14 -14.18 1.12
CA SER A 102 -3.21 -13.84 0.03
C SER A 102 -2.50 -12.52 0.30
N TRP A 103 -3.23 -11.50 0.76
CA TRP A 103 -2.67 -10.17 1.03
C TRP A 103 -1.82 -10.17 2.30
N LYS A 104 -2.23 -10.91 3.34
CA LYS A 104 -1.41 -11.10 4.55
C LYS A 104 -0.10 -11.81 4.25
N MET A 105 -0.10 -12.81 3.36
CA MET A 105 1.12 -13.51 2.97
C MET A 105 2.09 -12.56 2.25
N GLN A 106 1.58 -11.73 1.35
CA GLN A 106 2.37 -10.78 0.55
C GLN A 106 3.03 -9.72 1.44
N VAL A 107 2.30 -9.20 2.45
CA VAL A 107 2.84 -8.26 3.43
C VAL A 107 3.80 -8.93 4.42
N CYS A 108 3.52 -10.15 4.87
CA CYS A 108 4.42 -10.88 5.78
C CYS A 108 5.76 -11.20 5.11
N CYS A 109 5.77 -11.60 3.84
CA CYS A 109 7.02 -11.86 3.12
C CYS A 109 7.85 -10.59 2.97
N ALA A 110 7.22 -9.45 2.64
CA ALA A 110 7.90 -8.17 2.47
C ALA A 110 8.43 -7.55 3.78
N ARG A 111 8.03 -8.07 4.95
CA ARG A 111 8.48 -7.59 6.26
C ARG A 111 9.53 -8.48 6.94
N TRP A 112 9.81 -9.65 6.37
CA TRP A 112 10.78 -10.63 6.86
C TRP A 112 12.07 -10.70 6.03
N ILE A 113 12.17 -9.88 4.97
CA ILE A 113 13.41 -9.53 4.26
C ILE A 113 13.89 -8.18 4.81
#